data_AF-A0A1B7V3E6-F1
#
_entry.id   AF-A0A1B7V3E6-F1
#
_cell.length_a   1.000
_cell.length_b   1.000
_cell.length_c   1.000
_cell.angle_alpha   90.00
_cell.angle_beta   90.00
_cell.angle_gamma   90.00
#
_symmetry.space_group_name_H-M   'P 1'
#
loop_
_entity.id
_entity.type
_entity.pdbx_description
1 polymer ?
#
loop_
_entity_poly.entity_id
_entity_poly.type
_entity_poly.pdbx_seq_one_letter_code
_entity_poly.pdbx_strand_id
1 'polypeptide(L)' 'MQPTNNQAQGLYILCYRLTNIIYPGWPCKSIEIIRMDKRTGNLYILAGEDMDFEIKPTGGYEP' A
#
# COMPACT_ATOMS: atom_id res chain seq x y z
N MET A 1 17.91 -3.31 2.94
CA MET A 1 17.22 -3.09 1.65
C MET A 1 16.33 -1.87 1.79
N GLN A 2 16.18 -1.10 0.73
CA GLN A 2 15.30 0.07 0.67
C GLN A 2 14.28 -0.15 -0.46
N PRO A 3 13.07 0.41 -0.37
CA PRO A 3 12.09 0.35 -1.44
C PRO A 3 12.64 0.97 -2.73
N THR A 4 12.23 0.46 -3.89
CA THR A 4 12.48 1.15 -5.16
C THR A 4 11.71 2.47 -5.20
N ASN A 5 12.12 3.41 -6.05
CA ASN A 5 11.36 4.64 -6.28
C ASN A 5 9.93 4.35 -6.74
N ASN A 6 9.74 3.31 -7.57
CA ASN A 6 8.42 2.90 -8.03
C ASN A 6 7.56 2.37 -6.88
N GLN A 7 8.15 1.58 -5.97
CA GLN A 7 7.47 1.13 -4.76
C GLN A 7 7.09 2.29 -3.84
N ALA A 8 7.98 3.28 -3.66
CA ALA A 8 7.68 4.46 -2.86
C ALA A 8 6.52 5.29 -3.45
N GLN A 9 6.48 5.44 -4.78
CA GLN A 9 5.38 6.10 -5.47
C GLN A 9 4.07 5.30 -5.39
N GLY A 10 4.12 3.98 -5.62
CA GLY A 10 2.97 3.10 -5.46
C GLY A 10 2.39 3.13 -4.05
N LEU A 11 3.27 3.09 -3.04
CA LEU A 11 2.94 3.23 -1.63
C LEU A 11 2.24 4.56 -1.35
N TYR A 12 2.81 5.68 -1.82
CA TYR A 12 2.20 7.00 -1.66
C TYR A 12 0.78 7.06 -2.25
N ILE A 13 0.60 6.57 -3.48
CA ILE A 13 -0.70 6.57 -4.17
C ILE A 13 -1.70 5.70 -3.42
N LEU A 14 -1.29 4.50 -2.97
CA LEU A 14 -2.16 3.58 -2.26
C LEU A 14 -2.57 4.15 -0.89
N CYS A 15 -1.62 4.68 -0.12
CA CYS A 15 -1.91 5.38 1.14
C CYS A 15 -2.90 6.53 0.91
N TYR A 16 -2.66 7.38 -0.10
CA TYR A 16 -3.57 8.46 -0.46
C TYR A 16 -4.99 7.96 -0.73
N ARG A 17 -5.14 6.83 -1.44
CA ARG A 17 -6.45 6.23 -1.74
C ARG A 17 -7.14 5.63 -0.54
N LEU A 18 -6.39 5.02 0.37
CA LEU A 18 -6.94 4.38 1.56
C LEU A 18 -7.37 5.41 2.61
N THR A 19 -6.66 6.53 2.73
CA THR A 19 -6.90 7.50 3.80
C THR A 19 -7.75 8.70 3.39
N ASN A 20 -8.19 8.81 2.14
CA ASN A 20 -8.99 9.94 1.65
C ASN A 20 -10.35 9.49 1.08
N ILE A 21 -11.34 10.36 1.28
CA ILE A 21 -12.65 10.23 0.63
C ILE A 21 -12.51 10.76 -0.80
N ILE A 22 -12.25 9.86 -1.75
CA ILE A 22 -12.12 10.22 -3.17
C ILE A 22 -13.49 10.46 -3.81
N TYR A 23 -14.50 9.68 -3.40
CA TYR A 23 -15.88 9.80 -3.86
C TYR A 23 -16.85 9.70 -2.68
N PRO A 24 -18.05 10.31 -2.78
CA PRO A 24 -19.09 10.11 -1.78
C PRO A 24 -19.35 8.62 -1.54
N GLY A 25 -19.22 8.17 -0.30
CA GLY A 25 -19.39 6.76 0.08
C GLY A 25 -18.12 5.90 0.00
N TRP A 26 -16.97 6.44 -0.42
CA TRP A 26 -15.71 5.70 -0.37
C TRP A 26 -15.23 5.56 1.07
N PRO A 27 -14.97 4.34 1.59
CA PRO A 27 -14.55 4.16 2.97
C PRO A 27 -13.08 4.57 3.15
N CYS A 28 -12.82 5.50 4.07
CA CYS A 28 -11.47 5.69 4.59
C CYS A 28 -11.10 4.52 5.50
N LYS A 29 -9.84 4.09 5.41
CA LYS A 29 -9.30 2.98 6.18
C LYS A 29 -8.00 3.42 6.84
N SER A 30 -7.85 3.07 8.11
CA SER A 30 -6.59 3.22 8.82
C SER A 30 -5.53 2.32 8.20
N ILE A 31 -4.35 2.86 7.97
CA ILE A 31 -3.17 2.04 7.66
C ILE A 31 -2.63 1.51 8.98
N GLU A 32 -2.62 0.19 9.12
CA GLU A 32 -2.23 -0.48 10.36
C GLU A 32 -0.76 -0.89 10.31
N ILE A 33 -0.33 -1.44 9.18
CA ILE A 33 1.03 -1.95 8.99
C ILE A 33 1.52 -1.60 7.59
N ILE A 34 2.77 -1.14 7.51
CA ILE A 34 3.57 -1.11 6.28
C ILE A 34 4.86 -1.85 6.57
N ARG A 35 5.17 -2.89 5.78
CA ARG A 35 6.41 -3.65 5.92
C ARG A 35 7.04 -3.97 4.58
N MET A 36 8.37 -4.06 4.58
CA MET A 36 9.12 -4.62 3.47
C MET A 36 9.51 -6.06 3.82
N ASP A 37 9.19 -7.00 2.94
CA ASP A 37 9.76 -8.34 3.02
C ASP A 37 11.20 -8.31 2.51
N LYS A 38 12.14 -8.69 3.38
CA LYS A 38 13.58 -8.70 3.05
C LYS A 38 13.98 -9.85 2.13
N ARG A 39 13.16 -10.91 1.99
CA ARG A 39 13.43 -12.04 1.08
C ARG A 39 13.07 -11.70 -0.36
N THR A 40 11.91 -11.09 -0.58
CA THR A 40 11.36 -10.80 -1.92
C THR A 40 11.61 -9.36 -2.35
N GLY A 41 11.76 -8.44 -1.40
CA GLY A 41 11.84 -7.00 -1.65
C GLY A 41 10.48 -6.33 -1.85
N ASN A 42 9.37 -7.06 -1.65
CA ASN A 42 8.02 -6.53 -1.83
C ASN A 42 7.56 -5.71 -0.61
N LEU A 43 6.70 -4.72 -0.83
CA LEU A 43 6.04 -4.01 0.27
C LEU A 43 4.66 -4.61 0.52
N TYR A 44 4.31 -4.73 1.78
CA TYR A 44 3.00 -5.17 2.23
C TYR A 44 2.34 -4.05 3.02
N ILE A 45 1.06 -3.82 2.76
CA ILE A 45 0.20 -2.91 3.50
C ILE A 45 -0.97 -3.70 4.07
N LEU A 46 -1.29 -3.46 5.34
CA LEU A 46 -2.55 -3.85 5.95
C LEU A 46 -3.36 -2.60 6.27
N ALA A 47 -4.62 -2.56 5.84
CA ALA A 47 -5.52 -1.44 6.06
C ALA A 47 -6.92 -1.89 6.49
N GLY A 48 -7.31 -1.56 7.72
CA GLY A 48 -8.53 -2.08 8.32
C GLY A 48 -8.53 -3.61 8.43
N GLU A 49 -9.72 -4.19 8.59
CA GLU A 49 -9.86 -5.61 8.94
C GLU A 49 -9.54 -6.59 7.78
N ASP A 50 -9.76 -6.18 6.52
CA ASP A 50 -9.82 -7.13 5.39
C ASP A 50 -9.07 -6.67 4.13
N MET A 51 -8.20 -5.66 4.21
CA MET A 51 -7.42 -5.23 3.05
C MET A 51 -5.93 -5.38 3.26
N ASP A 52 -5.37 -6.39 2.63
CA ASP A 52 -3.96 -6.56 2.39
C ASP A 52 -3.61 -6.18 0.95
N PHE A 53 -2.47 -5.53 0.77
CA PHE A 53 -1.94 -5.20 -0.56
C PHE A 53 -0.48 -5.55 -0.62
N GLU A 54 -0.06 -6.06 -1.77
CA GLU A 54 1.34 -6.30 -2.08
C GLU A 54 1.82 -5.38 -3.21
N ILE A 55 2.79 -4.50 -2.93
CA ILE A 55 3.43 -3.64 -3.93
C ILE A 55 4.71 -4.32 -4.43
N LYS A 56 4.68 -4.73 -5.69
CA LYS A 56 5.83 -5.33 -6.40
C LYS A 56 6.92 -4.28 -6.64
N PRO A 57 8.17 -4.67 -6.98
CA PRO A 57 9.26 -3.73 -7.24
C PRO A 57 8.99 -2.74 -8.38
N THR A 58 8.03 -3.08 -9.26
CA THR A 58 7.52 -2.23 -10.34
C THR A 58 6.60 -1.10 -9.87
N GLY A 59 6.18 -1.09 -8.60
CA GLY A 59 5.26 -0.09 -8.03
C GLY A 59 3.78 -0.41 -8.22
N GLY A 60 3.45 -1.43 -9.03
CA GLY A 60 2.09 -1.95 -9.12
C GLY A 60 1.70 -2.71 -7.84
N TYR A 61 0.41 -2.65 -7.51
CA TYR A 61 -0.16 -3.36 -6.37
C TYR A 61 -1.42 -4.10 -6.75
N GLU A 62 -1.60 -5.26 -6.14
CA GLU A 62 -2.77 -6.11 -6.23
C GLU A 62 -3.33 -6.26 -4.80
N PRO A 63 -4.67 -6.32 -4.63
CA PRO A 63 -5.27 -6.85 -3.41
C PRO A 63 -4.96 -8.34 -3.26
#